data_AF-A0A084AK98-F1
#
_entry.id   AF-A0A084AK98-F1
#
_cell.length_a   1.000
_cell.length_b   1.000
_cell.length_c   1.000
_cell.angle_alpha   90.00
_cell.angle_beta   90.00
_cell.angle_gamma   90.00
#
_symmetry.space_group_name_H-M   'P 1'
#
loop_
_entity.id
_entity.type
_entity.pdbx_description
1 polymer ?
#
loop_
_entity_poly.entity_id
_entity_poly.type
_entity_poly.pdbx_seq_one_letter_code
_entity_poly.pdbx_strand_id
1 'polypeptide(L)'
;MAQALGLSRETFAKLSPHPYLLANLEPASDQEVPARSNGRAPNEVRQPIVNNSSLSHAHGSSLVRLGDTTAICGVRGETILTSSIPNHRPTNPETELLDYDLLVPNIELATGAAPEFLPGGPPSTLAQTLSTRLYSLLHSSKLINPDDLRIWHTRPSEQIANEDDPMAEDEGDVAGKDKYVAAYWVLYIDVYFISFDGNPFDAAWGAMVAALRNTKLPQARYDADRELVVCSRNDPKPLTISHIPIACTAAVFTGKETDRPTDGKFWLLMDPDRAEEFLCDESITIVVESSGGSTRILSISKHGGTVLSPNLLRSKDFLAWATRRCEGFVKAIIGDS
;
A
#
# COMPACT_ATOMS: atom_id res chain seq x y z
N MET A 1 40.11 39.16 13.26
CA MET A 1 39.48 37.87 12.93
C MET A 1 38.26 37.73 13.81
N ALA A 2 37.09 38.14 13.33
CA ALA A 2 35.85 37.98 14.09
C ALA A 2 35.49 36.50 14.10
N GLN A 3 35.43 35.89 15.28
CA GLN A 3 34.81 34.57 15.45
C GLN A 3 33.38 34.67 14.93
N ALA A 4 32.99 33.75 14.04
CA ALA A 4 31.61 33.65 13.57
C ALA A 4 30.71 33.45 14.79
N LEU A 5 29.98 34.51 15.17
CA LEU A 5 29.02 34.56 16.27
C LEU A 5 27.70 33.85 15.88
N GLY A 6 27.82 32.71 15.23
CA GLY A 6 26.71 31.92 14.71
C GLY A 6 26.48 30.64 15.51
N LEU A 7 25.23 30.22 15.62
CA LEU A 7 24.88 28.87 16.08
C LEU A 7 25.48 27.85 15.09
N SER A 8 25.89 26.68 15.61
CA SER A 8 26.23 25.56 14.72
C SER A 8 25.00 25.14 13.91
N ARG A 9 25.20 24.56 12.71
CA ARG A 9 24.07 24.09 11.87
C ARG A 9 23.16 23.12 12.62
N GLU A 10 23.74 22.21 13.40
CA GLU A 10 22.98 21.24 14.20
C GLU A 10 22.18 21.89 15.34
N THR A 11 22.76 22.88 16.02
CA THR A 11 22.06 23.61 17.08
C THR A 11 20.94 24.47 16.51
N PHE A 12 21.17 25.12 15.37
CA PHE A 12 20.16 25.95 14.71
C PHE A 12 19.00 25.11 14.18
N ALA A 13 19.29 23.94 13.59
CA ALA A 13 18.27 23.00 13.14
C ALA A 13 17.35 22.53 14.29
N LYS A 14 17.89 22.37 15.50
CA LYS A 14 17.10 21.98 16.68
C LYS A 14 16.35 23.16 17.31
N LEU A 15 16.94 24.35 17.33
CA LEU A 15 16.35 25.52 17.98
C LEU A 15 15.23 26.15 17.12
N SER A 16 15.40 26.15 15.81
CA SER A 16 14.49 26.83 14.87
C SER A 16 14.42 26.06 13.55
N PRO A 17 13.71 24.90 13.53
CA PRO A 17 13.70 24.00 12.39
C PRO A 17 13.05 24.61 11.14
N HIS A 18 12.01 25.44 11.30
CA HIS A 18 11.34 26.10 10.17
C HIS A 18 12.25 27.13 9.46
N PRO A 19 12.85 28.12 10.16
CA PRO A 19 13.85 29.02 9.55
C PRO A 19 15.07 28.29 8.99
N TYR A 20 15.49 27.18 9.60
CA TYR A 20 16.60 26.39 9.10
C TYR A 20 16.30 25.76 7.74
N LEU A 21 15.12 25.14 7.58
CA LEU A 21 14.71 24.57 6.30
C LEU A 21 14.55 25.66 5.23
N LEU A 22 13.95 26.80 5.59
CA LEU A 22 13.81 27.94 4.69
C LEU A 22 15.18 28.46 4.22
N ALA A 23 16.16 28.60 5.11
CA ALA A 23 17.49 29.06 4.76
C ALA A 23 18.23 28.11 3.80
N ASN A 24 17.96 26.81 3.86
CA ASN A 24 18.56 25.83 2.93
C ASN A 24 17.84 25.81 1.57
N LEU A 25 16.53 26.10 1.55
CA LEU A 25 15.73 26.18 0.33
C LEU A 25 15.87 27.52 -0.41
N GLU A 26 16.20 28.60 0.31
CA GLU A 26 16.49 29.92 -0.23
C GLU A 26 17.88 30.37 0.27
N PRO A 27 18.98 29.80 -0.30
CA PRO A 27 20.32 30.18 0.10
C PRO A 27 20.56 31.66 -0.20
N ALA A 28 21.26 32.34 0.70
CA ALA A 28 21.54 33.78 0.57
C ALA A 28 22.51 34.11 -0.58
N SER A 29 23.14 33.10 -1.19
CA SER A 29 24.05 33.25 -2.31
C SER A 29 23.60 32.41 -3.50
N ASP A 30 23.54 33.03 -4.69
CA ASP A 30 23.15 32.37 -5.96
C ASP A 30 24.11 31.25 -6.41
N GLN A 31 25.22 31.03 -5.71
CA GLN A 31 26.18 29.95 -6.01
C GLN A 31 25.83 28.63 -5.34
N GLU A 32 25.00 28.65 -4.29
CA GLU A 32 24.58 27.44 -3.57
C GLU A 32 23.28 26.89 -4.15
N VAL A 33 23.25 25.59 -4.44
CA VAL A 33 22.05 24.93 -4.96
C VAL A 33 21.05 24.73 -3.82
N PRO A 34 19.76 25.11 -4.01
CA PRO A 34 18.72 24.85 -3.02
C PRO A 34 18.66 23.38 -2.64
N ALA A 35 18.86 23.10 -1.36
CA ALA A 35 18.88 21.74 -0.83
C ALA A 35 17.99 21.66 0.41
N ARG A 36 17.45 20.47 0.65
CA ARG A 36 16.71 20.15 1.88
C ARG A 36 17.71 20.00 3.03
N SER A 37 17.19 19.84 4.25
CA SER A 37 18.00 19.62 5.45
C SER A 37 18.95 18.41 5.37
N ASN A 38 18.60 17.42 4.53
CA ASN A 38 19.36 16.21 4.24
C ASN A 38 20.31 16.32 3.01
N GLY A 39 20.35 17.46 2.34
CA GLY A 39 21.15 17.68 1.13
C GLY A 39 20.49 17.29 -0.20
N ARG A 40 19.28 16.71 -0.19
CA ARG A 40 18.51 16.35 -1.40
C ARG A 40 17.86 17.57 -2.04
N ALA A 41 17.61 17.52 -3.35
CA ALA A 41 16.81 18.53 -4.01
C ALA A 41 15.32 18.43 -3.62
N PRO A 42 14.51 19.51 -3.75
CA PRO A 42 13.08 19.50 -3.42
C PRO A 42 12.27 18.42 -4.15
N ASN A 43 12.66 18.09 -5.39
CA ASN A 43 12.02 17.09 -6.25
C ASN A 43 12.66 15.69 -6.17
N GLU A 44 13.71 15.52 -5.38
CA GLU A 44 14.49 14.28 -5.29
C GLU A 44 13.90 13.32 -4.25
N VAL A 45 13.67 12.08 -4.69
CA VAL A 45 13.02 11.02 -3.92
C VAL A 45 14.01 9.95 -3.48
N ARG A 46 13.74 9.28 -2.35
CA ARG A 46 14.52 8.12 -1.92
C ARG A 46 14.30 6.96 -2.90
N GLN A 47 15.39 6.28 -3.28
CA GLN A 47 15.29 5.10 -4.11
C GLN A 47 14.69 3.94 -3.30
N PRO A 48 13.64 3.27 -3.81
CA PRO A 48 13.04 2.14 -3.13
C PRO A 48 13.90 0.88 -3.29
N ILE A 49 14.20 0.23 -2.16
CA ILE A 49 14.80 -1.11 -2.13
C ILE A 49 13.70 -2.07 -1.69
N VAL A 50 13.41 -3.07 -2.51
CA VAL A 50 12.36 -4.05 -2.25
C VAL A 50 12.97 -5.45 -2.26
N ASN A 51 12.78 -6.18 -1.16
CA ASN A 51 13.16 -7.58 -1.04
C ASN A 51 11.89 -8.44 -0.94
N ASN A 52 11.59 -9.16 -2.01
CA ASN A 52 10.44 -10.04 -2.11
C ASN A 52 10.68 -11.33 -1.32
N SER A 53 9.63 -11.90 -0.73
CA SER A 53 9.67 -13.16 0.04
C SER A 53 10.63 -13.14 1.24
N SER A 54 10.63 -12.05 2.02
CA SER A 54 11.50 -11.88 3.19
C SER A 54 11.15 -12.77 4.38
N LEU A 55 9.90 -13.26 4.47
CA LEU A 55 9.40 -14.14 5.52
C LEU A 55 9.06 -15.52 4.97
N SER A 56 9.59 -16.57 5.59
CA SER A 56 9.44 -17.97 5.16
C SER A 56 8.08 -18.59 5.47
N HIS A 57 7.41 -18.14 6.53
CA HIS A 57 6.14 -18.71 6.99
C HIS A 57 4.90 -18.01 6.41
N ALA A 58 5.06 -16.84 5.82
CA ALA A 58 3.96 -16.10 5.22
C ALA A 58 3.66 -16.62 3.79
N HIS A 59 2.40 -16.55 3.36
CA HIS A 59 1.99 -16.93 2.01
C HIS A 59 2.52 -15.96 0.95
N GLY A 60 2.67 -14.69 1.34
CA GLY A 60 3.38 -13.66 0.61
C GLY A 60 4.10 -12.76 1.60
N SER A 61 5.25 -12.23 1.23
CA SER A 61 5.95 -11.24 2.06
C SER A 61 6.83 -10.32 1.23
N SER A 62 7.12 -9.16 1.78
CA SER A 62 8.04 -8.19 1.22
C SER A 62 8.69 -7.37 2.34
N LEU A 63 9.87 -6.85 2.06
CA LEU A 63 10.55 -5.83 2.87
C LEU A 63 10.83 -4.65 1.94
N VAL A 64 10.32 -3.47 2.28
CA VAL A 64 10.55 -2.23 1.54
C VAL A 64 11.32 -1.26 2.41
N ARG A 65 12.37 -0.70 1.85
CA ARG A 65 13.19 0.34 2.47
C ARG A 65 13.21 1.58 1.59
N LEU A 66 12.79 2.70 2.15
CA LEU A 66 12.84 4.04 1.58
C LEU A 66 13.79 4.89 2.41
N GLY A 67 15.07 4.94 2.01
CA GLY A 67 16.11 5.56 2.84
C GLY A 67 16.23 4.84 4.19
N ASP A 68 15.89 5.51 5.28
CA ASP A 68 15.89 4.90 6.62
C ASP A 68 14.53 4.31 7.03
N THR A 69 13.42 4.75 6.42
CA THR A 69 12.11 4.14 6.64
C THR A 69 12.09 2.71 6.10
N THR A 70 11.83 1.75 6.97
CA THR A 70 11.83 0.32 6.64
C THR A 70 10.53 -0.33 7.11
N ALA A 71 9.79 -0.92 6.18
CA ALA A 71 8.53 -1.60 6.43
C ALA A 71 8.57 -3.03 5.88
N ILE A 72 8.11 -3.99 6.67
CA ILE A 72 7.88 -5.39 6.28
C ILE A 72 6.39 -5.57 6.08
N CYS A 73 5.98 -6.28 5.04
CA CYS A 73 4.60 -6.73 4.88
C CYS A 73 4.57 -8.25 4.81
N GLY A 74 3.66 -8.87 5.56
CA GLY A 74 3.33 -10.28 5.50
C GLY A 74 1.87 -10.48 5.12
N VAL A 75 1.60 -11.45 4.26
CA VAL A 75 0.25 -11.85 3.85
C VAL A 75 -0.02 -13.27 4.35
N ARG A 76 -1.12 -13.42 5.09
CA ARG A 76 -1.61 -14.71 5.58
C ARG A 76 -3.02 -14.94 5.05
N GLY A 77 -3.20 -16.04 4.32
CA GLY A 77 -4.52 -16.52 3.93
C GLY A 77 -5.12 -17.41 5.00
N GLU A 78 -6.36 -17.14 5.38
CA GLU A 78 -7.25 -18.01 6.14
C GLU A 78 -8.52 -18.27 5.35
N THR A 79 -9.32 -19.26 5.73
CA THR A 79 -10.52 -19.65 4.98
C THR A 79 -11.76 -19.48 5.84
N ILE A 80 -12.80 -18.89 5.28
CA ILE A 80 -14.11 -18.76 5.90
C ILE A 80 -15.17 -19.49 5.06
N LEU A 81 -16.06 -20.22 5.73
CA LEU A 81 -17.17 -20.90 5.05
C LEU A 81 -18.24 -19.89 4.65
N THR A 82 -18.90 -20.14 3.52
CA THR A 82 -20.01 -19.31 3.05
C THR A 82 -21.16 -19.24 4.06
N SER A 83 -21.38 -20.30 4.84
CA SER A 83 -22.39 -20.35 5.91
C SER A 83 -22.08 -19.44 7.10
N SER A 84 -20.80 -19.09 7.32
CA SER A 84 -20.36 -18.22 8.40
C SER A 84 -20.35 -16.74 8.03
N ILE A 85 -20.54 -16.41 6.75
CA ILE A 85 -20.58 -15.03 6.27
C ILE A 85 -22.00 -14.46 6.52
N PRO A 86 -22.13 -13.38 7.32
CA PRO A 86 -23.41 -12.72 7.51
C PRO A 86 -23.88 -12.09 6.20
N ASN A 87 -25.16 -12.28 5.84
CA ASN A 87 -25.77 -11.72 4.63
C ASN A 87 -25.07 -12.10 3.31
N HIS A 88 -24.55 -13.33 3.20
CA HIS A 88 -23.98 -13.82 1.94
C HIS A 88 -24.95 -13.66 0.77
N ARG A 89 -24.49 -12.98 -0.29
CA ARG A 89 -25.23 -12.76 -1.53
C ARG A 89 -24.39 -13.21 -2.73
N PRO A 90 -24.70 -14.35 -3.37
CA PRO A 90 -23.87 -14.92 -4.45
C PRO A 90 -23.88 -14.09 -5.76
N THR A 91 -24.73 -13.06 -5.86
CA THR A 91 -24.98 -12.34 -7.12
C THR A 91 -24.16 -11.07 -7.34
N ASN A 92 -23.35 -10.60 -6.37
CA ASN A 92 -22.59 -9.35 -6.54
C ASN A 92 -21.06 -9.57 -6.52
N PRO A 93 -20.45 -9.89 -7.67
CA PRO A 93 -19.02 -10.16 -7.75
C PRO A 93 -18.15 -8.93 -7.56
N GLU A 94 -18.68 -7.71 -7.72
CA GLU A 94 -17.87 -6.49 -7.67
C GLU A 94 -17.61 -5.97 -6.27
N THR A 95 -18.55 -6.16 -5.34
CA THR A 95 -18.45 -5.62 -3.97
C THR A 95 -18.20 -6.70 -2.92
N GLU A 96 -18.19 -7.98 -3.29
CA GLU A 96 -18.06 -9.09 -2.34
C GLU A 96 -16.80 -9.01 -1.45
N LEU A 97 -15.69 -8.48 -1.97
CA LEU A 97 -14.46 -8.32 -1.19
C LEU A 97 -14.66 -7.37 -0.01
N LEU A 98 -15.44 -6.30 -0.23
CA LEU A 98 -15.76 -5.30 0.79
C LEU A 98 -16.91 -5.78 1.67
N ASP A 99 -17.97 -6.35 1.08
CA ASP A 99 -19.15 -6.78 1.80
C ASP A 99 -18.85 -7.94 2.78
N TYR A 100 -17.86 -8.78 2.46
CA TYR A 100 -17.44 -9.92 3.28
C TYR A 100 -16.13 -9.69 4.05
N ASP A 101 -15.55 -8.48 3.99
CA ASP A 101 -14.29 -8.13 4.65
C ASP A 101 -13.17 -9.16 4.40
N LEU A 102 -13.02 -9.60 3.14
CA LEU A 102 -12.03 -10.64 2.78
C LEU A 102 -10.60 -10.13 2.84
N LEU A 103 -10.38 -8.81 2.90
CA LEU A 103 -9.07 -8.19 2.93
C LEU A 103 -8.94 -7.37 4.22
N VAL A 104 -8.05 -7.81 5.10
CA VAL A 104 -7.87 -7.20 6.43
C VAL A 104 -6.44 -6.68 6.54
N PRO A 105 -6.16 -5.43 6.16
CA PRO A 105 -4.88 -4.79 6.38
C PRO A 105 -4.78 -4.30 7.82
N ASN A 106 -3.66 -4.61 8.44
CA ASN A 106 -3.29 -4.20 9.78
C ASN A 106 -1.89 -3.56 9.74
N ILE A 107 -1.70 -2.50 10.51
CA ILE A 107 -0.41 -1.81 10.60
C ILE A 107 0.04 -1.80 12.05
N GLU A 108 1.25 -2.30 12.25
CA GLU A 108 1.95 -2.26 13.51
C GLU A 108 3.19 -1.37 13.41
N LEU A 109 3.26 -0.40 14.32
CA LEU A 109 4.42 0.46 14.48
C LEU A 109 5.26 -0.12 15.62
N ALA A 110 6.39 -0.74 15.27
CA ALA A 110 7.22 -1.43 16.23
C ALA A 110 7.75 -0.50 17.33
N THR A 111 7.88 -1.06 18.52
CA THR A 111 8.63 -0.44 19.60
C THR A 111 10.10 -0.37 19.21
N GLY A 112 10.63 0.83 19.03
CA GLY A 112 11.97 1.06 18.48
C GLY A 112 12.01 1.63 17.06
N ALA A 113 10.88 1.65 16.32
CA ALA A 113 10.83 2.29 15.01
C ALA A 113 10.96 3.82 15.08
N ALA A 114 10.37 4.42 16.11
CA ALA A 114 10.56 5.80 16.51
C ALA A 114 10.52 5.89 18.05
N PRO A 115 11.16 6.91 18.66
CA PRO A 115 11.15 7.09 20.11
C PRO A 115 9.75 7.35 20.71
N GLU A 116 8.77 7.71 19.88
CA GLU A 116 7.38 7.97 20.29
C GLU A 116 6.56 6.69 20.47
N PHE A 117 6.99 5.56 19.89
CA PHE A 117 6.27 4.30 19.95
C PHE A 117 6.69 3.50 21.19
N LEU A 118 5.94 3.70 22.27
CA LEU A 118 6.14 2.99 23.53
C LEU A 118 5.48 1.60 23.52
N PRO A 119 6.12 0.58 24.14
CA PRO A 119 5.55 -0.75 24.27
C PRO A 119 4.29 -0.77 25.14
N GLY A 120 3.32 -1.60 24.76
CA GLY A 120 2.12 -1.87 25.56
C GLY A 120 1.06 -0.77 25.54
N GLY A 121 1.24 0.28 24.73
CA GLY A 121 0.22 1.29 24.49
C GLY A 121 -0.89 0.79 23.55
N PRO A 122 -2.10 1.40 23.60
CA PRO A 122 -3.11 1.19 22.58
C PRO A 122 -2.59 1.65 21.20
N PRO A 123 -3.16 1.15 20.09
CA PRO A 123 -2.73 1.54 18.75
C PRO A 123 -2.83 3.06 18.58
N SER A 124 -1.76 3.67 18.06
CA SER A 124 -1.70 5.12 17.86
C SER A 124 -2.74 5.59 16.84
N THR A 125 -3.12 6.88 16.91
CA THR A 125 -4.00 7.50 15.93
C THR A 125 -3.44 7.40 14.51
N LEU A 126 -2.11 7.51 14.38
CA LEU A 126 -1.40 7.36 13.11
C LEU A 126 -1.53 5.93 12.57
N ALA A 127 -1.31 4.89 13.39
CA ALA A 127 -1.48 3.50 12.95
C ALA A 127 -2.92 3.23 12.49
N GLN A 128 -3.91 3.67 13.27
CA GLN A 128 -5.34 3.50 12.92
C GLN A 128 -5.71 4.24 11.63
N THR A 129 -5.25 5.49 11.48
CA THR A 129 -5.54 6.29 10.28
C THR A 129 -4.89 5.69 9.04
N LEU A 130 -3.63 5.26 9.13
CA LEU A 130 -2.95 4.60 8.03
C LEU A 130 -3.63 3.27 7.66
N SER A 131 -4.02 2.46 8.65
CA SER A 131 -4.71 1.18 8.41
C SER A 131 -6.01 1.38 7.64
N THR A 132 -6.84 2.34 8.07
CA THR A 132 -8.08 2.69 7.38
C THR A 132 -7.83 3.23 5.97
N ARG A 133 -6.79 4.07 5.78
CA ARG A 133 -6.43 4.59 4.46
C ARG A 133 -5.96 3.48 3.51
N LEU A 134 -5.15 2.53 3.99
CA LEU A 134 -4.73 1.38 3.18
C LEU A 134 -5.92 0.47 2.84
N TYR A 135 -6.82 0.22 3.79
CA TYR A 135 -8.06 -0.54 3.56
C TYR A 135 -8.92 0.11 2.47
N SER A 136 -9.23 1.41 2.59
CA SER A 136 -10.01 2.12 1.57
C SER A 136 -9.31 2.13 0.21
N LEU A 137 -7.98 2.24 0.17
CA LEU A 137 -7.22 2.21 -1.07
C LEU A 137 -7.21 0.82 -1.71
N LEU A 138 -7.11 -0.24 -0.91
CA LEU A 138 -7.11 -1.63 -1.37
C LEU A 138 -8.44 -1.98 -2.06
N HIS A 139 -9.57 -1.58 -1.47
CA HIS A 139 -10.89 -1.81 -2.07
C HIS A 139 -11.16 -0.92 -3.29
N SER A 140 -10.75 0.37 -3.25
CA SER A 140 -10.97 1.27 -4.39
C SER A 140 -10.08 0.96 -5.60
N SER A 141 -8.89 0.39 -5.39
CA SER A 141 -7.95 0.04 -6.45
C SER A 141 -8.30 -1.27 -7.18
N LYS A 142 -9.19 -2.11 -6.64
CA LYS A 142 -9.61 -3.41 -7.21
C LYS A 142 -8.41 -4.25 -7.69
N LEU A 143 -7.38 -4.37 -6.85
CA LEU A 143 -6.11 -5.03 -7.21
C LEU A 143 -6.21 -6.53 -7.38
N ILE A 144 -7.07 -7.14 -6.57
CA ILE A 144 -7.20 -8.59 -6.44
C ILE A 144 -8.47 -9.02 -7.16
N ASN A 145 -8.35 -10.05 -8.00
CA ASN A 145 -9.53 -10.64 -8.62
C ASN A 145 -10.33 -11.44 -7.55
N PRO A 146 -11.61 -11.11 -7.30
CA PRO A 146 -12.47 -11.89 -6.39
C PRO A 146 -12.50 -13.39 -6.69
N ASP A 147 -12.40 -13.77 -7.98
CA ASP A 147 -12.43 -15.18 -8.39
C ASP A 147 -11.29 -16.02 -7.82
N ASP A 148 -10.14 -15.42 -7.54
CA ASP A 148 -9.00 -16.13 -6.97
C ASP A 148 -9.19 -16.50 -5.49
N LEU A 149 -10.10 -15.80 -4.80
CA LEU A 149 -10.41 -16.04 -3.40
C LEU A 149 -11.58 -17.01 -3.22
N ARG A 150 -12.31 -17.35 -4.28
CA ARG A 150 -13.46 -18.28 -4.22
C ARG A 150 -13.01 -19.73 -4.22
N ILE A 151 -13.52 -20.51 -3.26
CA ILE A 151 -13.33 -21.95 -3.20
C ILE A 151 -14.60 -22.62 -3.72
N TRP A 152 -14.52 -23.13 -4.95
CA TRP A 152 -15.61 -23.81 -5.61
C TRP A 152 -15.74 -25.26 -5.12
N HIS A 153 -16.97 -25.66 -4.79
CA HIS A 153 -17.30 -27.05 -4.55
C HIS A 153 -18.38 -27.51 -5.53
N THR A 154 -18.24 -28.73 -6.00
CA THR A 154 -19.20 -29.35 -6.92
C THR A 154 -20.04 -30.29 -6.10
N ARG A 155 -21.36 -30.09 -6.02
CA ARG A 155 -22.23 -31.04 -5.32
C ARG A 155 -22.09 -32.41 -6.00
N PRO A 156 -21.83 -33.49 -5.24
CA PRO A 156 -22.02 -34.82 -5.79
C PRO A 156 -23.49 -34.92 -6.20
N SER A 157 -23.75 -35.12 -7.48
CA SER A 157 -25.07 -35.51 -7.95
C SER A 157 -25.44 -36.79 -7.20
N GLU A 158 -26.56 -36.80 -6.47
CA GLU A 158 -27.15 -38.04 -5.96
C GLU A 158 -27.34 -38.98 -7.14
N GLN A 159 -26.42 -39.92 -7.33
CA GLN A 159 -26.68 -41.09 -8.15
C GLN A 159 -27.70 -41.89 -7.37
N ILE A 160 -28.97 -41.69 -7.71
CA ILE A 160 -30.01 -42.69 -7.47
C ILE A 160 -29.48 -43.96 -8.13
N ALA A 161 -29.01 -44.90 -7.32
CA ALA A 161 -28.69 -46.25 -7.74
C ALA A 161 -30.00 -46.93 -8.14
N ASN A 162 -30.47 -46.68 -9.36
CA ASN A 162 -31.35 -47.60 -10.05
C ASN A 162 -30.43 -48.58 -10.77
N GLU A 163 -30.16 -49.70 -10.10
CA GLU A 163 -29.77 -50.94 -10.78
C GLU A 163 -30.93 -51.32 -11.70
N ASP A 164 -30.79 -51.02 -13.00
CA ASP A 164 -31.37 -51.72 -14.16
C ASP A 164 -31.62 -50.72 -15.31
N ASP A 165 -30.64 -50.55 -16.20
CA ASP A 165 -30.89 -50.54 -17.65
C ASP A 165 -29.57 -50.55 -18.45
N PRO A 166 -29.35 -51.53 -19.36
CA PRO A 166 -28.19 -51.55 -20.24
C PRO A 166 -28.47 -50.81 -21.56
N MET A 167 -27.48 -50.01 -21.99
CA MET A 167 -27.25 -49.48 -23.35
C MET A 167 -28.17 -48.35 -23.87
N ALA A 168 -27.61 -47.14 -23.92
CA ALA A 168 -27.79 -46.22 -25.04
C ALA A 168 -26.53 -45.31 -25.16
N GLU A 169 -25.79 -45.48 -26.26
CA GLU A 169 -24.86 -44.48 -26.76
C GLU A 169 -25.69 -43.33 -27.35
N ASP A 170 -25.56 -42.11 -26.82
CA ASP A 170 -25.73 -40.89 -27.63
C ASP A 170 -25.00 -39.69 -27.01
N GLU A 171 -24.37 -38.90 -27.88
CA GLU A 171 -23.61 -37.70 -27.57
C GLU A 171 -24.55 -36.57 -27.09
N GLY A 172 -24.23 -35.96 -25.95
CA GLY A 172 -24.91 -34.75 -25.50
C GLY A 172 -24.22 -34.16 -24.28
N ASP A 173 -23.70 -32.94 -24.42
CA ASP A 173 -23.14 -32.12 -23.34
C ASP A 173 -24.00 -32.17 -22.07
N VAL A 174 -23.50 -32.86 -21.03
CA VAL A 174 -24.12 -32.87 -19.69
C VAL A 174 -23.84 -31.53 -19.02
N ALA A 175 -24.69 -30.56 -19.34
CA ALA A 175 -24.81 -29.31 -18.61
C ALA A 175 -25.26 -29.58 -17.15
N GLY A 176 -24.51 -29.03 -16.19
CA GLY A 176 -25.04 -28.69 -14.86
C GLY A 176 -24.69 -29.63 -13.71
N LYS A 177 -23.40 -29.86 -13.41
CA LYS A 177 -23.06 -30.08 -12.00
C LYS A 177 -23.17 -28.73 -11.29
N ASP A 178 -24.13 -28.56 -10.39
CA ASP A 178 -24.31 -27.33 -9.61
C ASP A 178 -23.05 -27.02 -8.78
N LYS A 179 -22.17 -26.19 -9.35
CA LYS A 179 -21.00 -25.64 -8.68
C LYS A 179 -21.45 -24.45 -7.85
N TYR A 180 -21.12 -24.47 -6.56
CA TYR A 180 -21.37 -23.34 -5.67
C TYR A 180 -20.08 -22.94 -4.95
N VAL A 181 -20.02 -21.69 -4.50
CA VAL A 181 -18.90 -21.21 -3.67
C VAL A 181 -19.13 -21.70 -2.24
N ALA A 182 -18.29 -22.63 -1.79
CA ALA A 182 -18.41 -23.23 -0.46
C ALA A 182 -17.66 -22.44 0.62
N ALA A 183 -16.59 -21.75 0.22
CA ALA A 183 -15.77 -20.95 1.12
C ALA A 183 -15.06 -19.82 0.36
N TYR A 184 -14.56 -18.86 1.11
CA TYR A 184 -13.73 -17.76 0.64
C TYR A 184 -12.39 -17.75 1.38
N TRP A 185 -11.36 -17.28 0.68
CA TRP A 185 -10.09 -16.89 1.28
C TRP A 185 -10.19 -15.48 1.87
N VAL A 186 -9.78 -15.35 3.12
CA VAL A 186 -9.57 -14.08 3.83
C VAL A 186 -8.06 -13.83 3.89
N LEU A 187 -7.61 -12.68 3.38
CA LEU A 187 -6.21 -12.28 3.42
C LEU A 187 -5.99 -11.27 4.54
N TYR A 188 -5.28 -11.71 5.57
CA TYR A 188 -4.70 -10.84 6.58
C TYR A 188 -3.37 -10.28 6.07
N ILE A 189 -3.28 -8.96 6.02
CA ILE A 189 -2.13 -8.24 5.49
C ILE A 189 -1.53 -7.43 6.65
N ASP A 190 -0.48 -7.95 7.25
CA ASP A 190 0.19 -7.30 8.38
C ASP A 190 1.40 -6.51 7.87
N VAL A 191 1.38 -5.19 8.07
CA VAL A 191 2.49 -4.29 7.78
C VAL A 191 3.16 -3.90 9.09
N TYR A 192 4.45 -4.19 9.22
CA TYR A 192 5.27 -3.94 10.39
C TYR A 192 6.40 -2.96 10.06
N PHE A 193 6.45 -1.82 10.75
CA PHE A 193 7.52 -0.83 10.57
C PHE A 193 8.70 -1.13 11.49
N ILE A 194 9.89 -1.36 10.94
CA ILE A 194 11.13 -1.54 11.71
C ILE A 194 11.75 -0.20 12.06
N SER A 195 11.76 0.73 11.10
CA SER A 195 12.32 2.06 11.25
C SER A 195 11.41 3.07 10.59
N PHE A 196 11.20 4.20 11.25
CA PHE A 196 10.27 5.23 10.85
C PHE A 196 11.02 6.56 10.68
N ASP A 197 11.25 6.95 9.43
CA ASP A 197 11.92 8.21 9.05
C ASP A 197 11.10 8.98 8.00
N GLY A 198 9.80 9.12 8.26
CA GLY A 198 8.86 9.83 7.40
C GLY A 198 8.35 9.03 6.21
N ASN A 199 7.30 9.56 5.58
CA ASN A 199 6.50 8.98 4.52
C ASN A 199 6.07 7.52 4.75
N PRO A 200 5.40 7.22 5.88
CA PRO A 200 5.02 5.85 6.20
C PRO A 200 3.98 5.27 5.24
N PHE A 201 3.08 6.10 4.70
CA PHE A 201 2.01 5.62 3.83
C PHE A 201 2.55 5.01 2.53
N ASP A 202 3.49 5.69 1.87
CA ASP A 202 4.10 5.19 0.63
C ASP A 202 4.90 3.90 0.88
N ALA A 203 5.63 3.84 2.00
CA ALA A 203 6.39 2.64 2.38
C ALA A 203 5.47 1.44 2.66
N ALA A 204 4.41 1.63 3.44
CA ALA A 204 3.43 0.59 3.75
C ALA A 204 2.68 0.11 2.50
N TRP A 205 2.22 1.04 1.66
CA TRP A 205 1.51 0.69 0.44
C TRP A 205 2.42 -0.04 -0.55
N GLY A 206 3.66 0.44 -0.75
CA GLY A 206 4.65 -0.24 -1.58
C GLY A 206 4.96 -1.65 -1.08
N ALA A 207 5.10 -1.84 0.23
CA ALA A 207 5.32 -3.15 0.84
C ALA A 207 4.11 -4.06 0.64
N MET A 208 2.90 -3.56 0.85
CA MET A 208 1.67 -4.31 0.65
C MET A 208 1.50 -4.79 -0.79
N VAL A 209 1.65 -3.91 -1.77
CA VAL A 209 1.54 -4.27 -3.19
C VAL A 209 2.61 -5.28 -3.59
N ALA A 210 3.85 -5.10 -3.11
CA ALA A 210 4.93 -6.06 -3.35
C ALA A 210 4.66 -7.42 -2.69
N ALA A 211 4.10 -7.45 -1.48
CA ALA A 211 3.80 -8.69 -0.77
C ALA A 211 2.64 -9.44 -1.43
N LEU A 212 1.55 -8.74 -1.75
CA LEU A 212 0.40 -9.28 -2.45
C LEU A 212 0.80 -9.94 -3.78
N ARG A 213 1.72 -9.31 -4.53
CA ARG A 213 2.20 -9.84 -5.82
C ARG A 213 2.95 -11.16 -5.69
N ASN A 214 3.61 -11.37 -4.56
CA ASN A 214 4.35 -12.59 -4.28
C ASN A 214 3.52 -13.62 -3.50
N THR A 215 2.26 -13.31 -3.18
CA THR A 215 1.39 -14.22 -2.43
C THR A 215 1.03 -15.44 -3.26
N LYS A 216 1.28 -16.61 -2.69
CA LYS A 216 0.85 -17.90 -3.24
C LYS A 216 -0.03 -18.61 -2.23
N LEU A 217 -1.27 -18.90 -2.62
CA LEU A 217 -2.24 -19.57 -1.76
C LEU A 217 -2.19 -21.09 -2.01
N PRO A 218 -2.23 -21.92 -0.96
CA PRO A 218 -2.30 -23.36 -1.11
C PRO A 218 -3.63 -23.76 -1.75
N GLN A 219 -3.67 -24.94 -2.37
CA GLN A 219 -4.92 -25.44 -2.95
C GLN A 219 -5.91 -25.78 -1.84
N ALA A 220 -7.04 -25.08 -1.79
CA ALA A 220 -8.13 -25.35 -0.87
C ALA A 220 -9.21 -26.21 -1.53
N ARG A 221 -9.63 -27.28 -0.85
CA ARG A 221 -10.82 -28.07 -1.21
C ARG A 221 -11.80 -28.07 -0.05
N TYR A 222 -13.08 -27.89 -0.34
CA TYR A 222 -14.13 -28.07 0.65
C TYR A 222 -14.43 -29.56 0.84
N ASP A 223 -14.41 -30.02 2.09
CA ASP A 223 -14.80 -31.36 2.50
C ASP A 223 -16.21 -31.30 3.11
N ALA A 224 -17.19 -31.85 2.40
CA ALA A 224 -18.60 -31.79 2.78
C ALA A 224 -18.92 -32.61 4.04
N ASP A 225 -18.17 -33.69 4.30
CA ASP A 225 -18.41 -34.58 5.44
C ASP A 225 -18.00 -33.95 6.77
N ARG A 226 -16.97 -33.09 6.71
CA ARG A 226 -16.41 -32.41 7.89
C ARG A 226 -16.85 -30.95 7.98
N GLU A 227 -17.53 -30.43 6.96
CA GLU A 227 -17.85 -29.02 6.80
C GLU A 227 -16.61 -28.12 6.97
N LEU A 228 -15.46 -28.56 6.46
CA LEU A 228 -14.18 -27.87 6.63
C LEU A 228 -13.43 -27.73 5.30
N VAL A 229 -12.65 -26.65 5.20
CA VAL A 229 -11.73 -26.47 4.07
C VAL A 229 -10.40 -27.15 4.39
N VAL A 230 -10.03 -28.11 3.55
CA VAL A 230 -8.75 -28.80 3.64
C VAL A 230 -7.78 -28.16 2.66
N CYS A 231 -6.66 -27.65 3.18
CA CYS A 231 -5.60 -27.04 2.38
C CYS A 231 -4.50 -28.06 2.08
N SER A 232 -4.13 -28.20 0.80
CA SER A 232 -2.97 -28.97 0.35
C SER A 232 -1.81 -28.03 0.06
N ARG A 233 -0.60 -28.40 0.50
CA ARG A 233 0.63 -27.64 0.20
C ARG A 233 1.15 -27.89 -1.22
N ASN A 234 0.55 -28.82 -1.94
CA ASN A 234 0.96 -29.15 -3.31
C ASN A 234 0.41 -28.10 -4.27
N ASP A 235 1.29 -27.61 -5.16
CA ASP A 235 1.00 -26.65 -6.23
C ASP A 235 0.28 -25.35 -5.78
N PRO A 236 0.97 -24.45 -5.06
CA PRO A 236 0.36 -23.22 -4.58
C PRO A 236 0.05 -22.26 -5.74
N LYS A 237 -1.21 -21.81 -5.81
CA LYS A 237 -1.69 -20.90 -6.85
C LYS A 237 -1.26 -19.46 -6.54
N PRO A 238 -0.53 -18.77 -7.45
CA PRO A 238 -0.23 -17.36 -7.28
C PRO A 238 -1.50 -16.51 -7.46
N LEU A 239 -1.58 -15.40 -6.73
CA LEU A 239 -2.67 -14.44 -6.88
C LEU A 239 -2.52 -13.65 -8.18
N THR A 240 -3.61 -13.48 -8.95
CA THR A 240 -3.59 -12.61 -10.13
C THR A 240 -3.78 -11.16 -9.71
N ILE A 241 -2.74 -10.35 -9.94
CA ILE A 241 -2.79 -8.90 -9.71
C ILE A 241 -2.85 -8.20 -11.06
N SER A 242 -3.92 -7.43 -11.26
CA SER A 242 -4.19 -6.73 -12.51
C SER A 242 -3.24 -5.54 -12.75
N HIS A 243 -2.89 -4.83 -11.66
CA HIS A 243 -2.29 -3.49 -11.69
C HIS A 243 -1.31 -3.29 -10.53
N ILE A 244 -0.29 -2.43 -10.69
CA ILE A 244 0.67 -2.09 -9.62
C ILE A 244 0.61 -0.58 -9.34
N PRO A 245 -0.35 -0.13 -8.52
CA PRO A 245 -0.47 1.27 -8.16
C PRO A 245 0.55 1.63 -7.07
N ILE A 246 1.21 2.77 -7.22
CA ILE A 246 2.20 3.27 -6.28
C ILE A 246 1.72 4.61 -5.71
N ALA A 247 1.78 4.71 -4.38
CA ALA A 247 1.51 5.95 -3.67
C ALA A 247 2.73 6.87 -3.73
N CYS A 248 2.47 8.14 -4.03
CA CYS A 248 3.47 9.18 -4.14
C CYS A 248 3.03 10.36 -3.29
N THR A 249 3.70 10.58 -2.16
CA THR A 249 3.40 11.67 -1.23
C THR A 249 4.36 12.85 -1.43
N ALA A 250 3.79 14.05 -1.40
CA ALA A 250 4.49 15.33 -1.43
C ALA A 250 3.96 16.23 -0.31
N ALA A 251 4.84 17.00 0.32
CA ALA A 251 4.51 17.98 1.34
C ALA A 251 4.73 19.39 0.79
N VAL A 252 3.93 20.36 1.24
CA VAL A 252 4.09 21.76 0.88
C VAL A 252 4.66 22.51 2.06
N PHE A 253 5.80 23.14 1.82
CA PHE A 253 6.46 24.01 2.78
C PHE A 253 6.18 25.47 2.41
N THR A 254 5.70 26.26 3.38
CA THR A 254 5.39 27.68 3.20
C THR A 254 6.52 28.55 3.78
N GLY A 255 6.89 29.63 3.09
CA GLY A 255 8.00 30.47 3.51
C GLY A 255 7.75 31.37 4.72
N LYS A 256 6.52 31.44 5.24
CA LYS A 256 6.16 32.29 6.38
C LYS A 256 5.40 31.47 7.41
N GLU A 257 5.86 31.53 8.66
CA GLU A 257 5.27 30.91 9.84
C GLU A 257 3.88 31.48 10.19
N THR A 258 3.48 32.62 9.60
CA THR A 258 2.24 33.34 9.90
C THR A 258 1.21 33.28 8.76
N ASP A 259 0.42 32.20 8.74
CA ASP A 259 -1.03 32.13 8.57
C ASP A 259 -1.76 33.00 7.50
N ARG A 260 -1.12 33.37 6.37
CA ARG A 260 -1.83 33.96 5.21
C ARG A 260 -1.42 33.31 3.88
N PRO A 261 -2.29 32.48 3.28
CA PRO A 261 -1.93 31.59 2.17
C PRO A 261 -2.06 32.20 0.76
N THR A 262 -1.88 33.51 0.59
CA THR A 262 -2.15 34.15 -0.73
C THR A 262 -0.97 34.85 -1.39
N ASP A 263 0.17 35.01 -0.71
CA ASP A 263 1.30 35.78 -1.27
C ASP A 263 2.71 35.28 -0.85
N GLY A 264 2.77 34.10 -0.21
CA GLY A 264 4.04 33.49 0.20
C GLY A 264 4.60 32.57 -0.88
N LYS A 265 5.93 32.60 -1.09
CA LYS A 265 6.62 31.52 -1.81
C LYS A 265 6.35 30.18 -1.09
N PHE A 266 6.10 29.15 -1.86
CA PHE A 266 5.93 27.78 -1.37
C PHE A 266 6.89 26.86 -2.11
N TRP A 267 7.31 25.79 -1.43
CA TRP A 267 8.13 24.73 -1.99
C TRP A 267 7.39 23.42 -1.90
N LEU A 268 7.46 22.65 -2.98
CA LEU A 268 6.90 21.30 -3.01
C LEU A 268 8.03 20.31 -2.72
N LEU A 269 7.95 19.66 -1.56
CA LEU A 269 8.91 18.68 -1.08
C LEU A 269 8.37 17.29 -1.40
N MET A 270 9.04 16.61 -2.32
CA MET A 270 8.67 15.27 -2.74
C MET A 270 9.27 14.25 -1.77
N ASP A 271 8.47 13.27 -1.33
CA ASP A 271 8.94 12.24 -0.38
C ASP A 271 9.52 12.86 0.91
N PRO A 272 8.66 13.46 1.74
CA PRO A 272 9.08 14.19 2.93
C PRO A 272 9.73 13.25 3.95
N ASP A 273 10.70 13.78 4.68
CA ASP A 273 11.29 13.10 5.83
C ASP A 273 10.56 13.50 7.11
N ARG A 274 10.84 12.80 8.21
CA ARG A 274 10.15 13.00 9.49
C ARG A 274 10.16 14.45 9.99
N ALA A 275 11.28 15.16 9.80
CA ALA A 275 11.39 16.56 10.19
C ALA A 275 10.50 17.47 9.34
N GLU A 276 10.35 17.17 8.05
CA GLU A 276 9.56 17.98 7.12
C GLU A 276 8.07 17.70 7.27
N GLU A 277 7.67 16.44 7.53
CA GLU A 277 6.29 16.11 7.88
C GLU A 277 5.80 16.87 9.11
N PHE A 278 6.69 17.12 10.09
CA PHE A 278 6.35 17.92 11.27
C PHE A 278 6.26 19.42 10.98
N LEU A 279 6.98 19.91 9.97
CA LEU A 279 7.03 21.33 9.61
C LEU A 279 5.97 21.73 8.58
N CYS A 280 5.47 20.78 7.79
CA CYS A 280 4.51 21.01 6.73
C CYS A 280 3.09 20.70 7.20
N ASP A 281 2.23 21.72 7.19
CA ASP A 281 0.80 21.56 7.51
C ASP A 281 -0.02 21.02 6.32
N GLU A 282 0.53 21.06 5.11
CA GLU A 282 -0.14 20.63 3.88
C GLU A 282 0.62 19.47 3.24
N SER A 283 -0.09 18.36 3.01
CA SER A 283 0.44 17.17 2.33
C SER A 283 -0.55 16.65 1.31
N ILE A 284 0.00 16.07 0.24
CA ILE A 284 -0.77 15.44 -0.82
C ILE A 284 -0.20 14.07 -1.14
N THR A 285 -1.06 13.08 -1.18
CA THR A 285 -0.74 11.74 -1.62
C THR A 285 -1.50 11.46 -2.91
N ILE A 286 -0.78 11.05 -3.96
CA ILE A 286 -1.37 10.66 -5.24
C ILE A 286 -0.98 9.22 -5.53
N VAL A 287 -1.98 8.41 -5.83
CA VAL A 287 -1.81 7.01 -6.20
C VAL A 287 -1.88 6.92 -7.70
N VAL A 288 -0.75 6.58 -8.31
CA VAL A 288 -0.61 6.47 -9.76
C VAL A 288 -0.32 5.03 -10.16
N GLU A 289 -0.82 4.68 -11.32
CA GLU A 289 -0.53 3.43 -12.01
C GLU A 289 0.12 3.78 -13.35
N SER A 290 1.26 3.15 -13.65
CA SER A 290 1.89 3.23 -14.97
C SER A 290 1.63 1.93 -15.72
N SER A 291 0.71 1.96 -16.70
CA SER A 291 0.44 0.84 -17.60
C SER A 291 0.70 1.26 -19.04
N GLY A 292 1.70 0.64 -19.67
CA GLY A 292 2.00 0.82 -21.10
C GLY A 292 2.36 2.25 -21.53
N GLY A 293 2.88 3.10 -20.64
CA GLY A 293 3.22 4.50 -20.91
C GLY A 293 2.07 5.50 -20.71
N SER A 294 0.89 5.03 -20.27
CA SER A 294 -0.19 5.90 -19.82
C SER A 294 -0.25 5.91 -18.28
N THR A 295 -0.19 7.11 -17.70
CA THR A 295 -0.32 7.31 -16.25
C THR A 295 -1.79 7.44 -15.89
N ARG A 296 -2.32 6.46 -15.17
CA ARG A 296 -3.68 6.52 -14.61
C ARG A 296 -3.59 6.94 -13.15
N ILE A 297 -4.40 7.93 -12.76
CA ILE A 297 -4.53 8.33 -11.36
C ILE A 297 -5.71 7.57 -10.77
N LEU A 298 -5.49 6.86 -9.68
CA LEU A 298 -6.54 6.11 -8.97
C LEU A 298 -7.15 6.95 -7.85
N SER A 299 -6.31 7.60 -7.05
CA SER A 299 -6.75 8.38 -5.91
C SER A 299 -5.85 9.59 -5.68
N ILE A 300 -6.47 10.69 -5.27
CA ILE A 300 -5.79 11.92 -4.84
C ILE A 300 -6.33 12.25 -3.47
N SER A 301 -5.44 12.36 -2.49
CA SER A 301 -5.79 12.68 -1.12
C SER A 301 -4.97 13.88 -0.67
N LYS A 302 -5.67 15.00 -0.40
CA LYS A 302 -5.08 16.24 0.09
C LYS A 302 -5.44 16.39 1.57
N HIS A 303 -4.43 16.67 2.39
CA HIS A 303 -4.61 16.97 3.81
C HIS A 303 -4.02 18.34 4.11
N GLY A 304 -4.83 19.19 4.75
CA GLY A 304 -4.41 20.52 5.19
C GLY A 304 -4.22 21.54 4.06
N GLY A 305 -4.00 22.79 4.49
CA GLY A 305 -3.63 23.94 3.67
C GLY A 305 -4.57 24.37 2.54
N THR A 306 -4.23 25.51 1.94
CA THR A 306 -4.97 26.13 0.84
C THR A 306 -4.08 26.42 -0.37
N VAL A 307 -2.78 26.10 -0.30
CA VAL A 307 -1.77 26.51 -1.28
C VAL A 307 -1.83 25.64 -2.54
N LEU A 308 -2.14 24.34 -2.41
CA LEU A 308 -2.28 23.46 -3.57
C LEU A 308 -3.50 23.85 -4.43
N SER A 309 -3.23 24.56 -5.52
CA SER A 309 -4.21 24.86 -6.56
C SER A 309 -4.40 23.65 -7.49
N PRO A 310 -5.61 23.41 -8.02
CA PRO A 310 -5.86 22.34 -8.98
C PRO A 310 -4.97 22.40 -10.23
N ASN A 311 -4.53 23.60 -10.61
CA ASN A 311 -3.64 23.81 -11.75
C ASN A 311 -2.24 23.23 -11.49
N LEU A 312 -1.73 23.36 -10.26
CA LEU A 312 -0.44 22.78 -9.87
C LEU A 312 -0.51 21.25 -9.84
N LEU A 313 -1.63 20.69 -9.38
CA LEU A 313 -1.84 19.23 -9.37
C LEU A 313 -1.93 18.62 -10.77
N ARG A 314 -2.46 19.38 -11.73
CA ARG A 314 -2.50 19.01 -13.14
C ARG A 314 -1.23 19.38 -13.90
N SER A 315 -0.23 19.97 -13.23
CA SER A 315 1.01 20.33 -13.88
C SER A 315 1.70 19.09 -14.43
N LYS A 316 2.30 19.23 -15.61
CA LYS A 316 3.04 18.13 -16.26
C LYS A 316 4.22 17.69 -15.41
N ASP A 317 4.84 18.61 -14.69
CA ASP A 317 6.02 18.32 -13.87
C ASP A 317 5.65 17.44 -12.68
N PHE A 318 4.50 17.71 -12.03
CA PHE A 318 4.02 16.89 -10.93
C PHE A 318 3.66 15.47 -11.38
N LEU A 319 2.95 15.33 -12.51
CA LEU A 319 2.58 14.03 -13.05
C LEU A 319 3.79 13.26 -13.58
N ALA A 320 4.74 13.95 -14.22
CA ALA A 320 6.00 13.35 -14.67
C ALA A 320 6.82 12.85 -13.49
N TRP A 321 6.87 13.59 -12.38
CA TRP A 321 7.50 13.15 -11.14
C TRP A 321 6.84 11.89 -10.59
N ALA A 322 5.51 11.89 -10.44
CA ALA A 322 4.78 10.72 -9.92
C ALA A 322 4.98 9.48 -10.81
N THR A 323 5.03 9.69 -12.13
CA THR A 323 5.29 8.61 -13.10
C THR A 323 6.71 8.05 -12.94
N ARG A 324 7.74 8.90 -12.83
CA ARG A 324 9.12 8.46 -12.59
C ARG A 324 9.26 7.68 -11.28
N ARG A 325 8.59 8.14 -10.21
CA ARG A 325 8.56 7.44 -8.92
C ARG A 325 7.89 6.07 -9.05
N CYS A 326 6.73 6.01 -9.72
CA CYS A 326 6.02 4.76 -10.00
C CYS A 326 6.91 3.77 -10.75
N GLU A 327 7.56 4.20 -11.83
CA GLU A 327 8.49 3.35 -12.60
C GLU A 327 9.66 2.83 -11.75
N GLY A 328 10.24 3.68 -10.88
CA GLY A 328 11.30 3.26 -9.95
C GLY A 328 10.84 2.18 -8.97
N PHE A 329 9.65 2.34 -8.39
CA PHE A 329 9.05 1.33 -7.51
C PHE A 329 8.69 0.05 -8.26
N VAL A 330 8.10 0.15 -9.45
CA VAL A 330 7.72 -1.00 -10.27
C VAL A 330 8.98 -1.81 -10.64
N LYS A 331 10.07 -1.15 -11.04
CA LYS A 331 11.36 -1.80 -11.27
C LYS A 331 11.87 -2.52 -10.02
N ALA A 332 11.84 -1.86 -8.86
CA ALA A 332 12.28 -2.47 -7.61
C ALA A 332 11.42 -3.69 -7.20
N ILE A 333 10.10 -3.66 -7.44
CA ILE A 333 9.17 -4.75 -7.11
C ILE A 333 9.29 -5.93 -8.07
N ILE A 334 9.48 -5.66 -9.37
CA ILE A 334 9.60 -6.68 -10.42
C ILE A 334 11.00 -7.32 -10.40
N GLY A 335 12.00 -6.59 -9.92
CA GLY A 335 13.41 -6.94 -10.06
C GLY A 335 13.87 -6.62 -11.49
N ASP A 336 15.12 -6.21 -11.64
CA ASP A 336 15.77 -6.19 -12.96
C ASP A 336 15.80 -7.63 -13.46
N SER A 337 15.04 -7.91 -14.52
CA SER A 337 14.98 -9.22 -15.18
C SER A 337 16.14 -9.40 -16.13
#